data_AF-A0A3S4F1W1-F1
#
_entry.id   AF-A0A3S4F1W1-F1
#
_cell.length_a   1.000
_cell.length_b   1.000
_cell.length_c   1.000
_cell.angle_alpha   90.00
_cell.angle_beta   90.00
_cell.angle_gamma   90.00
#
_symmetry.space_group_name_H-M   'P 1'
#
loop_
_entity.id
_entity.type
_entity.pdbx_description
1 polymer ?
#
loop_
_entity_poly.entity_id
_entity_poly.type
_entity_poly.pdbx_seq_one_letter_code
_entity_poly.pdbx_strand_id
1 'polypeptide(L)'
;MTLDLTGLDMASASLLDEATAAAEAMAMAKRVSKLKNANRFFVASDVHPQTLDVVRTRAETFGFDVIVDDAAKALDHQDVFGVLLQQVGSTAKFTITAR
;
A
#
# COMPACT_ATOMS: atom_id res chain seq x y z
N MET A 1 -14.31 -16.64 5.13
CA MET A 1 -12.89 -16.83 5.48
C MET A 1 -12.08 -15.55 5.29
N THR A 2 -11.85 -15.02 4.08
CA THR A 2 -11.07 -13.78 3.89
C THR A 2 -11.71 -12.56 4.57
N LEU A 3 -13.03 -12.39 4.45
CA LEU A 3 -13.79 -11.33 5.13
C LEU A 3 -13.71 -11.45 6.66
N ASP A 4 -13.87 -12.66 7.19
CA ASP A 4 -13.85 -12.91 8.65
C ASP A 4 -12.47 -12.66 9.27
N LEU A 5 -11.39 -12.81 8.49
CA LEU A 5 -10.01 -12.64 8.97
C LEU A 5 -9.49 -11.21 8.82
N THR A 6 -9.95 -10.46 7.82
CA THR A 6 -9.53 -9.07 7.59
C THR A 6 -10.46 -8.05 8.23
N GLY A 7 -11.69 -8.45 8.56
CA GLY A 7 -12.72 -7.54 9.07
C GLY A 7 -13.20 -6.51 8.04
N LEU A 8 -13.00 -6.77 6.74
CA LEU A 8 -13.43 -5.89 5.65
C LEU A 8 -14.81 -6.29 5.10
N ASP A 9 -15.55 -5.31 4.57
CA ASP A 9 -16.91 -5.51 4.04
C ASP A 9 -16.94 -6.26 2.70
N MET A 10 -15.84 -6.27 1.95
CA MET A 10 -15.70 -6.94 0.65
C MET A 10 -14.29 -7.50 0.45
N ALA A 11 -14.21 -8.68 -0.18
CA ALA A 11 -12.97 -9.35 -0.54
C ALA A 11 -13.09 -9.90 -1.97
N SER A 12 -12.00 -9.81 -2.75
CA SER A 12 -11.93 -10.45 -4.07
C SER A 12 -11.81 -11.97 -3.93
N ALA A 13 -12.27 -12.72 -4.93
CA ALA A 13 -12.32 -14.19 -4.90
C ALA A 13 -10.94 -14.87 -4.93
N SER A 14 -9.91 -14.17 -5.41
CA SER A 14 -8.48 -14.51 -5.32
C SER A 14 -7.67 -13.43 -6.06
N LEU A 15 -6.38 -13.29 -5.73
CA LEU A 15 -5.39 -12.55 -6.51
C LEU A 15 -4.16 -13.46 -6.74
N LEU A 16 -3.40 -13.19 -7.81
CA LEU A 16 -2.29 -14.03 -8.28
C LEU A 16 -1.17 -14.14 -7.23
N ASP A 17 -0.81 -13.01 -6.64
CA ASP A 17 0.32 -12.84 -5.75
C ASP A 17 0.18 -11.51 -4.98
N GLU A 18 0.71 -11.48 -3.76
CA GLU A 18 0.64 -10.31 -2.85
C GLU A 18 1.14 -9.02 -3.51
N ALA A 19 2.21 -9.13 -4.29
CA ALA A 19 2.82 -8.01 -4.99
C ALA A 19 1.87 -7.38 -6.03
N THR A 20 1.14 -8.21 -6.79
CA THR A 20 0.14 -7.73 -7.75
C THR A 20 -1.08 -7.19 -7.02
N ALA A 21 -1.50 -7.83 -5.93
CA ALA A 21 -2.58 -7.34 -5.09
C ALA A 21 -2.30 -5.93 -4.54
N ALA A 22 -1.08 -5.69 -4.06
CA ALA A 22 -0.65 -4.37 -3.58
C ALA A 22 -0.66 -3.31 -4.69
N ALA A 23 -0.23 -3.68 -5.90
CA ALA A 23 -0.27 -2.77 -7.06
C ALA A 23 -1.70 -2.43 -7.51
N GLU A 24 -2.62 -3.40 -7.48
CA GLU A 24 -4.04 -3.15 -7.78
C GLU A 24 -4.70 -2.29 -6.70
N ALA A 25 -4.36 -2.52 -5.42
CA ALA A 25 -4.82 -1.68 -4.31
C ALA A 25 -4.34 -0.22 -4.47
N MET A 26 -3.09 0.00 -4.89
CA MET A 26 -2.59 1.34 -5.23
C MET A 26 -3.43 2.01 -6.33
N ALA A 27 -3.70 1.30 -7.43
CA ALA A 27 -4.51 1.83 -8.52
C ALA A 27 -5.96 2.14 -8.08
N MET A 28 -6.54 1.29 -7.24
CA MET A 28 -7.86 1.51 -6.65
C MET A 28 -7.86 2.74 -5.72
N ALA A 29 -6.86 2.87 -4.85
CA ALA A 29 -6.71 4.02 -3.94
C ALA A 29 -6.64 5.33 -4.72
N LYS A 30 -5.89 5.38 -5.82
CA LYS A 30 -5.85 6.55 -6.70
C LYS A 30 -7.22 6.88 -7.32
N ARG A 31 -7.97 5.86 -7.77
CA ARG A 31 -9.31 6.05 -8.37
C ARG A 31 -10.35 6.55 -7.38
N VAL A 32 -10.29 6.11 -6.13
CA VAL A 32 -11.23 6.51 -5.07
C VAL A 32 -10.83 7.82 -4.40
N SER A 33 -9.54 8.19 -4.47
CA SER A 33 -9.03 9.42 -3.88
C SER A 33 -9.70 10.66 -4.48
N LYS A 34 -10.22 11.52 -3.61
CA LYS A 34 -10.84 12.81 -3.97
C LYS A 34 -9.80 13.93 -4.11
N LEU A 35 -8.53 13.66 -3.77
CA LEU A 35 -7.44 14.62 -3.81
C LEU A 35 -6.84 14.68 -5.23
N LYS A 36 -7.26 15.68 -5.99
CA LYS A 36 -6.84 15.85 -7.41
C LYS A 36 -5.33 16.03 -7.60
N ASN A 37 -4.64 16.60 -6.61
CA ASN A 37 -3.21 16.89 -6.68
C ASN A 37 -2.33 15.82 -6.01
N ALA A 38 -2.93 14.82 -5.34
CA ALA A 38 -2.17 13.79 -4.65
C ALA A 38 -1.64 12.77 -5.67
N ASN A 39 -0.35 12.82 -6.00
CA ASN A 39 0.30 11.89 -6.93
C ASN A 39 1.29 10.92 -6.27
N ARG A 40 1.41 10.98 -4.95
CA ARG A 40 2.37 10.17 -4.20
C ARG A 40 1.71 8.97 -3.54
N PHE A 41 2.38 7.83 -3.56
CA PHE A 41 2.00 6.61 -2.87
C PHE A 41 3.06 6.29 -1.82
N PHE A 42 2.65 6.12 -0.56
CA PHE A 42 3.57 5.78 0.51
C PHE A 42 3.66 4.27 0.68
N VAL A 43 4.88 3.75 0.81
CA VAL A 43 5.18 2.35 1.08
C VAL A 43 6.08 2.27 2.29
N ALA A 44 5.69 1.49 3.30
CA ALA A 44 6.54 1.30 4.48
C ALA A 44 7.85 0.56 4.11
N SER A 45 8.95 0.95 4.76
CA SER A 45 10.29 0.39 4.51
C SER A 45 10.47 -1.07 4.95
N ASP A 46 9.51 -1.63 5.68
CA ASP A 46 9.51 -3.02 6.17
C ASP A 46 8.77 -4.01 5.25
N VAL A 47 8.18 -3.50 4.16
CA VAL A 47 7.55 -4.29 3.10
C VAL A 47 8.56 -5.21 2.42
N HIS A 48 8.12 -6.39 2.00
CA HIS A 48 8.99 -7.32 1.28
C HIS A 48 9.59 -6.68 0.02
N PRO A 49 10.91 -6.85 -0.24
CA PRO A 49 11.58 -6.18 -1.36
C PRO A 49 10.96 -6.56 -2.72
N GLN A 50 10.55 -7.82 -2.88
CA GLN A 50 9.84 -8.29 -4.08
C GLN A 50 8.50 -7.56 -4.31
N THR A 51 7.78 -7.24 -3.23
CA THR A 51 6.52 -6.49 -3.28
C THR A 51 6.79 -5.04 -3.65
N LEU A 52 7.83 -4.45 -3.06
CA LEU A 52 8.25 -3.08 -3.37
C LEU A 52 8.64 -2.93 -4.84
N ASP A 53 9.39 -3.87 -5.40
CA ASP A 53 9.84 -3.82 -6.79
C ASP A 53 8.66 -3.83 -7.76
N VAL A 54 7.69 -4.73 -7.57
CA VAL A 54 6.47 -4.79 -8.39
C VAL A 54 5.63 -3.53 -8.25
N VAL A 55 5.47 -3.00 -7.03
CA VAL A 55 4.74 -1.75 -6.79
C VAL A 55 5.42 -0.57 -7.49
N ARG A 56 6.75 -0.47 -7.43
CA ARG A 56 7.53 0.56 -8.13
C ARG A 56 7.37 0.48 -9.64
N THR A 57 7.56 -0.70 -10.24
CA THR A 57 7.39 -0.88 -11.69
C THR A 57 5.98 -0.51 -12.15
N ARG A 58 4.96 -0.85 -11.35
CA ARG A 58 3.57 -0.48 -11.66
C ARG A 58 3.31 1.02 -11.48
N ALA A 59 3.86 1.63 -10.44
CA ALA A 59 3.76 3.06 -10.20
C ALA A 59 4.39 3.89 -11.33
N GLU A 60 5.56 3.50 -11.82
CA GLU A 60 6.24 4.11 -12.97
C GLU A 60 5.34 4.07 -14.23
N THR A 61 4.66 2.95 -14.46
CA THR A 61 3.74 2.79 -15.60
C THR A 61 2.55 3.76 -15.53
N PHE A 62 2.08 4.07 -14.31
CA PHE A 62 0.97 5.00 -14.09
C PHE A 62 1.42 6.46 -13.89
N GLY A 63 2.73 6.72 -13.77
CA GLY A 63 3.29 8.03 -13.46
C GLY A 63 3.06 8.48 -12.01
N PHE A 64 3.03 7.55 -11.05
CA PHE A 64 2.92 7.85 -9.62
C PHE A 64 4.30 7.91 -8.96
N ASP A 65 4.45 8.80 -7.98
CA ASP A 65 5.67 8.88 -7.16
C ASP A 65 5.56 7.92 -5.97
N VAL A 66 6.56 7.06 -5.76
CA VAL A 66 6.60 6.14 -4.62
C VAL A 66 7.54 6.68 -3.55
N ILE A 67 7.00 6.95 -2.36
CA ILE A 67 7.78 7.29 -1.17
C ILE A 67 7.99 6.02 -0.35
N VAL A 68 9.25 5.75 0.01
CA VAL A 68 9.59 4.66 0.93
C VAL A 68 10.21 5.26 2.19
N ASP A 69 9.53 5.13 3.33
CA ASP A 69 10.06 5.56 4.63
C ASP A 69 9.49 4.68 5.76
N ASP A 70 9.91 4.93 6.99
CA ASP A 70 9.36 4.31 8.18
C ASP A 70 7.85 4.58 8.31
N ALA A 71 7.08 3.54 8.64
CA ALA A 71 5.63 3.63 8.80
C ALA A 71 5.18 4.74 9.77
N ALA A 72 6.00 5.09 10.77
CA ALA A 72 5.71 6.17 11.71
C ALA A 72 5.67 7.56 11.07
N LYS A 73 6.36 7.75 9.94
CA LYS A 73 6.41 9.02 9.20
C LYS A 73 5.38 9.12 8.08
N ALA A 74 4.50 8.13 7.93
CA ALA A 74 3.49 8.14 6.87
C ALA A 74 2.61 9.43 6.89
N LEU A 75 2.38 9.99 8.08
CA LEU A 75 1.60 11.23 8.28
C LEU A 75 2.39 12.52 8.01
N ASP A 76 3.72 12.46 7.93
CA ASP A 76 4.57 13.63 7.68
C ASP A 76 4.59 14.01 6.20
N HIS A 77 4.12 13.12 5.33
CA HIS A 77 4.10 13.33 3.88
C HIS A 77 2.77 13.92 3.41
N GLN A 78 2.87 15.00 2.64
CA GLN A 78 1.73 15.63 1.96
C GLN A 78 1.54 15.06 0.55
N ASP A 79 0.33 15.24 0.00
CA ASP A 79 -0.06 14.81 -1.34
C ASP A 79 0.01 13.29 -1.58
N VAL A 80 -0.16 12.52 -0.51
CA VAL A 80 -0.24 11.05 -0.54
C VAL A 80 -1.69 10.63 -0.78
N PHE A 81 -1.94 9.79 -1.79
CA PHE A 81 -3.28 9.28 -2.09
C PHE A 81 -3.57 7.90 -1.49
N GLY A 82 -2.53 7.21 -1.00
CA GLY A 82 -2.64 5.88 -0.41
C GLY A 82 -1.36 5.46 0.30
N VAL A 83 -1.51 4.53 1.26
CA VAL A 83 -0.45 4.03 2.12
C VAL A 83 -0.47 2.50 2.06
N LEU A 84 0.67 1.88 1.75
CA LEU A 84 0.90 0.44 1.84
C LEU A 84 1.70 0.13 3.11
N LEU A 85 1.06 -0.58 4.04
CA LEU A 85 1.68 -1.08 5.27
C LEU A 85 1.67 -2.60 5.23
N GLN A 86 2.74 -3.23 5.73
CA GLN A 86 2.77 -4.67 5.90
C GLN A 86 2.45 -5.03 7.36
N GLN A 87 1.30 -5.67 7.57
CA GLN A 87 0.91 -6.12 8.91
C GLN A 87 1.65 -7.44 9.21
N VAL A 88 2.78 -7.30 9.91
CA VAL A 88 3.93 -8.23 9.99
C VAL A 88 4.90 -8.04 8.82
N GLY A 89 5.78 -7.04 8.95
CA GLY A 89 6.84 -6.78 7.97
C GLY A 89 7.87 -7.90 7.90
N SER A 90 8.83 -7.79 6.97
CA SER A 90 9.92 -8.77 6.74
C SER A 90 10.76 -9.09 7.98
N THR A 91 10.65 -8.27 9.03
CA THR A 91 11.31 -8.43 10.34
C THR A 91 10.41 -9.03 11.43
N ALA A 92 9.22 -9.54 11.08
CA ALA A 92 8.24 -10.11 12.01
C ALA A 92 7.74 -9.14 13.10
N LYS A 93 7.79 -7.83 12.84
CA LYS A 93 7.31 -6.79 13.77
C LYS A 93 5.83 -6.51 13.57
N PHE A 94 5.08 -6.49 14.66
CA PHE A 94 3.69 -6.03 14.70
C PHE A 94 3.67 -4.51 14.92
N THR A 95 3.26 -3.76 13.90
CA THR A 95 3.06 -2.31 13.98
C THR A 95 1.57 -2.02 14.04
N ILE A 96 1.05 -1.69 15.21
CA ILE A 96 -0.34 -1.20 15.38
C ILE A 96 -0.30 0.33 15.21
N THR A 97 -0.59 0.81 14.01
CA THR A 97 -0.81 2.24 13.79
C THR A 97 -2.23 2.60 14.23
N ALA A 98 -2.40 2.90 15.53
CA ALA A 98 -3.64 3.41 16.08
C ALA A 98 -3.62 4.95 16.09
N ARG A 99 -4.28 5.57 15.11
CA ARG A 99 -5.03 6.83 15.32
C ARG A 99 -5.90 7.20 14.13
#